data_AF-A0A857VB32-F1
#
_entry.id   AF-A0A857VB32-F1
#
_cell.length_a   1.000
_cell.length_b   1.000
_cell.length_c   1.000
_cell.angle_alpha   90.00
_cell.angle_beta   90.00
_cell.angle_gamma   90.00
#
_symmetry.space_group_name_H-M   'P 1'
#
loop_
_entity.id
_entity.type
_entity.pdbx_description
1 polymer ?
#
loop_
_entity_poly.entity_id
_entity_poly.type
_entity_poly.pdbx_seq_one_letter_code
_entity_poly.pdbx_strand_id
1 'polypeptide(L)'
;MIDKRKGDVLLVFGTVVNSILHVFRPFVQTPPAVIATNITSETATSAYAMPFTRVLFDVADTSGFRISYMMMVEMMLNLGAALGCCVLAVALMTIDQKNAFMVLFFVAAAYELIMLIVSRAAR
;
A
#
# COMPACT_ATOMS: atom_id res chain seq x y z
N MET A 1 8.07 -15.74 -9.11
CA MET A 1 9.21 -14.90 -8.64
C MET A 1 9.32 -14.83 -7.12
N ILE A 2 8.22 -14.91 -6.37
CA ILE A 2 8.18 -14.84 -4.89
C ILE A 2 8.98 -15.97 -4.21
N ASP A 3 9.10 -17.14 -4.84
CA ASP A 3 9.71 -18.33 -4.21
C ASP A 3 11.25 -18.41 -4.23
N LYS A 4 11.94 -17.50 -4.95
CA LYS A 4 13.40 -17.56 -5.12
C LYS A 4 14.19 -16.61 -4.21
N ARG A 5 13.79 -16.46 -2.95
CA ARG A 5 14.46 -15.60 -1.94
C ARG A 5 14.60 -14.11 -2.33
N LYS A 6 13.74 -13.60 -3.22
CA LYS A 6 13.71 -12.19 -3.65
C LYS A 6 12.48 -11.42 -3.16
N GLY A 7 11.78 -11.92 -2.12
CA GLY A 7 10.58 -11.28 -1.58
C GLY A 7 10.82 -9.84 -1.12
N ASP A 8 11.98 -9.58 -0.51
CA ASP A 8 12.39 -8.25 -0.05
C ASP A 8 12.64 -7.28 -1.23
N VAL A 9 13.32 -7.75 -2.28
CA VAL A 9 13.52 -6.95 -3.52
C VAL A 9 12.18 -6.65 -4.19
N LEU A 10 11.26 -7.62 -4.19
CA LEU A 10 9.92 -7.45 -4.76
C LEU A 10 9.07 -6.48 -3.93
N LEU A 11 9.19 -6.53 -2.60
CA LEU A 11 8.55 -5.60 -1.68
C LEU A 11 9.08 -4.18 -1.90
N VAL A 12 10.40 -3.99 -1.95
CA VAL A 12 11.00 -2.67 -2.18
C VAL A 12 10.61 -2.12 -3.54
N PHE A 13 10.75 -2.91 -4.60
CA PHE A 13 10.39 -2.48 -5.96
C PHE A 13 8.90 -2.17 -6.08
N GLY A 14 8.02 -3.05 -5.60
CA GLY A 14 6.57 -2.86 -5.64
C GLY A 14 6.14 -1.61 -4.90
N THR A 15 6.69 -1.37 -3.70
CA THR A 15 6.37 -0.18 -2.91
C THR A 15 6.85 1.10 -3.59
N VAL A 16 8.09 1.14 -4.10
CA VAL A 16 8.62 2.32 -4.81
C VAL A 16 7.78 2.64 -6.06
N VAL A 17 7.45 1.63 -6.87
CA VAL A 17 6.62 1.82 -8.06
C VAL A 17 5.23 2.32 -7.68
N ASN A 18 4.59 1.75 -6.65
CA ASN A 18 3.26 2.19 -6.23
C ASN A 18 3.29 3.63 -5.68
N SER A 19 4.34 4.02 -4.95
CA SER A 19 4.45 5.37 -4.39
C SER A 19 4.63 6.41 -5.50
N ILE A 20 5.44 6.09 -6.51
CA ILE A 20 5.58 6.92 -7.72
C ILE A 20 4.21 7.06 -8.40
N LEU A 21 3.48 5.96 -8.60
CA LEU A 21 2.16 6.01 -9.24
C LEU A 21 1.17 6.89 -8.46
N HIS A 22 1.17 6.84 -7.13
CA HIS A 22 0.33 7.69 -6.30
C HIS A 22 0.67 9.18 -6.45
N VAL A 23 1.95 9.54 -6.58
CA VAL A 23 2.38 10.92 -6.86
C VAL A 23 1.97 11.37 -8.26
N PHE A 24 2.01 10.47 -9.26
CA PHE A 24 1.67 10.81 -10.65
C PHE A 24 0.18 10.74 -10.96
N ARG A 25 -0.63 10.01 -10.18
CA ARG A 25 -2.07 9.82 -10.38
C ARG A 25 -2.86 11.13 -10.57
N PRO A 26 -2.61 12.20 -9.80
CA PRO A 26 -3.23 13.51 -9.98
C PRO A 26 -3.08 14.14 -11.38
N PHE A 27 -2.03 13.77 -12.13
CA PHE A 27 -1.70 14.36 -13.42
C PHE A 27 -2.26 13.56 -14.61
N VAL A 28 -2.90 12.43 -14.35
CA VAL A 28 -3.44 11.52 -15.36
C VAL A 28 -4.83 11.99 -15.78
N GLN A 29 -4.95 12.49 -17.01
CA GLN A 29 -6.19 13.11 -17.51
C GLN A 29 -6.84 12.35 -18.68
N THR A 30 -6.16 11.35 -19.25
CA THR A 30 -6.64 10.61 -20.43
C THR A 30 -7.11 9.20 -20.05
N PRO A 31 -8.23 8.70 -20.61
CA PRO A 31 -8.74 7.37 -20.30
C PRO A 31 -7.72 6.23 -20.47
N PRO A 32 -6.89 6.19 -21.55
CA PRO A 32 -5.85 5.16 -21.69
C PRO A 32 -4.82 5.21 -20.56
N ALA A 33 -4.44 6.40 -20.09
CA ALA A 33 -3.48 6.56 -19.02
C ALA A 33 -4.08 6.17 -17.65
N VAL A 34 -5.38 6.37 -17.43
CA VAL A 34 -6.09 5.87 -16.24
C VAL A 34 -6.07 4.34 -16.19
N ILE A 35 -6.32 3.67 -17.33
CA ILE A 35 -6.27 2.20 -17.41
C ILE A 35 -4.85 1.71 -17.10
N ALA A 36 -3.84 2.27 -17.75
CA ALA A 36 -2.45 1.87 -17.54
C ALA A 36 -2.00 2.05 -16.08
N THR A 37 -2.37 3.17 -15.45
CA THR A 37 -2.00 3.46 -14.05
C THR A 37 -2.70 2.55 -13.06
N ASN A 38 -3.96 2.15 -13.31
CA ASN A 38 -4.64 1.16 -12.47
C ASN A 38 -4.01 -0.24 -12.59
N ILE A 39 -3.72 -0.71 -13.81
CA ILE A 39 -3.06 -2.01 -14.02
C ILE A 39 -1.69 -2.04 -13.30
N THR A 40 -0.92 -0.95 -13.45
CA THR A 40 0.40 -0.85 -12.82
C THR A 40 0.28 -0.79 -11.30
N SER A 41 -0.70 -0.06 -10.77
CA SER A 41 -0.92 0.04 -9.32
C SER A 41 -1.35 -1.29 -8.70
N GLU A 42 -2.24 -2.05 -9.36
CA GLU A 42 -2.66 -3.37 -8.89
C GLU A 42 -1.49 -4.37 -8.93
N THR A 43 -0.67 -4.31 -9.99
CA THR A 43 0.54 -5.13 -10.11
C THR A 43 1.57 -4.78 -9.03
N ALA A 44 1.79 -3.49 -8.79
CA ALA A 44 2.73 -3.00 -7.78
C ALA A 44 2.25 -3.36 -6.36
N THR A 45 0.96 -3.22 -6.10
CA THR A 45 0.31 -3.63 -4.84
C THR A 45 0.51 -5.12 -4.59
N SER A 46 0.22 -5.93 -5.60
CA SER A 46 0.41 -7.38 -5.55
C SER A 46 1.88 -7.76 -5.31
N ALA A 47 2.82 -7.00 -5.89
CA ALA A 47 4.25 -7.23 -5.75
C ALA A 47 4.76 -7.06 -4.31
N TYR A 48 4.24 -6.11 -3.53
CA TYR A 48 4.64 -5.95 -2.12
C TYR A 48 3.72 -6.71 -1.14
N ALA A 49 2.43 -6.85 -1.43
CA ALA A 49 1.48 -7.49 -0.53
C ALA A 49 1.75 -8.99 -0.37
N MET A 50 2.02 -9.70 -1.47
CA MET A 50 2.28 -11.14 -1.42
C MET A 50 3.50 -11.54 -0.56
N PRO A 51 4.70 -10.94 -0.70
CA PRO A 51 5.83 -11.26 0.16
C PRO A 51 5.59 -10.83 1.62
N PHE A 52 4.89 -9.72 1.86
CA PHE A 52 4.52 -9.29 3.21
C PHE A 52 3.64 -10.32 3.92
N THR A 53 2.53 -10.72 3.29
CA THR A 53 1.59 -11.68 3.86
C THR A 53 2.23 -13.06 4.04
N ARG A 54 3.13 -13.49 3.12
CA ARG A 54 3.89 -14.73 3.27
C ARG A 54 4.73 -14.73 4.55
N VAL A 55 5.53 -13.69 4.78
CA VAL A 55 6.39 -13.60 5.99
C VAL A 55 5.55 -13.68 7.25
N LEU A 56 4.41 -12.99 7.26
CA LEU A 56 3.51 -13.02 8.40
C LEU A 56 2.93 -14.43 8.64
N PHE A 57 2.51 -15.13 7.58
CA PHE A 57 2.04 -16.51 7.70
C PHE A 57 3.13 -17.46 8.19
N ASP A 58 4.37 -17.32 7.70
CA ASP A 58 5.49 -18.15 8.15
C ASP A 58 5.73 -18.00 9.67
N VAL A 59 5.58 -16.78 10.22
CA VAL A 59 5.66 -16.50 11.66
C VAL A 59 4.44 -17.03 12.43
N ALA A 60 3.24 -16.88 11.86
CA ALA A 60 2.00 -17.36 12.47
C ALA A 60 1.97 -18.90 12.56
N ASP A 61 2.53 -19.58 11.56
CA ASP A 61 2.65 -21.04 11.48
C ASP A 61 3.61 -21.60 12.52
N THR A 62 4.76 -20.96 12.69
CA THR A 62 5.80 -21.39 13.65
C THR A 62 5.41 -21.11 15.10
N SER A 63 4.60 -20.08 15.36
CA SER A 63 4.14 -19.71 16.70
C SER A 63 2.87 -20.44 17.16
N GLY A 64 2.11 -21.08 16.24
CA GLY A 64 0.86 -21.79 16.55
C GLY A 64 -0.37 -20.90 16.77
N PHE A 65 -0.22 -19.57 16.69
CA PHE A 65 -1.31 -18.58 16.92
C PHE A 65 -1.90 -18.02 15.62
N ARG A 66 -2.06 -18.85 14.59
CA ARG A 66 -2.55 -18.45 13.25
C ARG A 66 -3.78 -17.54 13.26
N ILE A 67 -4.79 -17.89 14.06
CA ILE A 67 -6.05 -17.15 14.13
C ILE A 67 -5.83 -15.73 14.68
N SER A 68 -5.03 -15.59 15.74
CA SER A 68 -4.73 -14.29 16.35
C SER A 68 -3.94 -13.39 15.41
N TYR A 69 -2.98 -13.94 14.66
CA TYR A 69 -2.24 -13.19 13.64
C TYR A 69 -3.17 -12.70 12.52
N MET A 70 -4.04 -13.57 12.00
CA MET A 70 -5.02 -13.20 10.98
C MET A 70 -5.99 -12.12 11.45
N MET A 71 -6.47 -12.23 12.69
CA MET A 71 -7.31 -11.20 13.31
C MET A 71 -6.58 -9.85 13.38
N MET A 72 -5.33 -9.82 13.84
CA MET A 72 -4.56 -8.58 13.94
C MET A 72 -4.32 -7.94 12.57
N VAL A 73 -4.05 -8.72 11.53
CA VAL A 73 -3.93 -8.21 10.15
C VAL A 73 -5.21 -7.54 9.70
N GLU A 74 -6.33 -8.24 9.82
CA GLU A 74 -7.62 -7.70 9.39
C GLU A 74 -8.00 -6.44 10.17
N MET A 75 -7.72 -6.40 11.47
CA MET A 75 -7.91 -5.20 12.28
C MET A 75 -7.05 -4.03 11.78
N MET A 76 -5.77 -4.27 11.44
CA MET A 76 -4.89 -3.22 10.93
C MET A 76 -5.29 -2.75 9.54
N LEU A 77 -5.75 -3.65 8.65
CA LEU A 77 -6.27 -3.28 7.34
C LEU A 77 -7.52 -2.39 7.45
N ASN A 78 -8.47 -2.77 8.30
CA ASN A 78 -9.68 -1.98 8.54
C ASN A 78 -9.36 -0.64 9.22
N LEU A 79 -8.42 -0.60 10.16
CA LEU A 79 -7.96 0.63 10.78
C LEU A 79 -7.33 1.57 9.75
N GLY A 80 -6.48 1.04 8.86
CA GLY A 80 -5.88 1.81 7.77
C GLY A 80 -6.93 2.37 6.81
N ALA A 81 -7.93 1.58 6.44
CA ALA A 81 -9.04 2.03 5.60
C ALA A 81 -9.87 3.13 6.29
N ALA A 82 -10.17 2.97 7.58
CA ALA A 82 -10.88 3.98 8.36
C ALA A 82 -10.09 5.30 8.43
N LEU A 83 -8.78 5.24 8.69
CA LEU A 83 -7.92 6.42 8.69
C LEU A 83 -7.87 7.11 7.32
N GLY A 84 -7.77 6.34 6.23
CA GLY A 84 -7.83 6.88 4.87
C GLY A 84 -9.14 7.60 4.57
N CYS A 85 -10.27 7.02 4.97
CA CYS A 85 -11.59 7.65 4.87
C CYS A 85 -11.69 8.93 5.71
N CYS A 86 -11.16 8.93 6.93
CA CYS A 86 -11.13 10.12 7.77
C CYS A 86 -10.32 11.26 7.15
N VAL A 87 -9.14 10.96 6.59
CA VAL A 87 -8.31 11.96 5.89
C VAL A 87 -9.07 12.54 4.70
N LEU A 88 -9.70 11.70 3.88
CA LEU A 88 -10.51 12.16 2.75
C LEU A 88 -11.71 13.01 3.20
N ALA A 89 -12.41 12.61 4.27
CA ALA A 89 -13.54 13.36 4.80
C ALA A 89 -13.13 14.77 5.25
N VAL A 90 -12.01 14.88 5.98
CA VAL A 90 -11.46 16.18 6.40
C VAL A 90 -11.03 17.04 5.20
N ALA A 91 -10.40 16.43 4.19
CA ALA A 91 -9.99 17.13 2.98
C ALA A 91 -11.19 17.65 2.17
N LEU A 92 -12.28 16.88 2.08
CA LEU A 92 -13.50 17.28 1.38
C LEU A 92 -14.28 18.38 2.10
N MET A 93 -14.17 18.47 3.43
CA MET A 93 -14.80 19.55 4.21
C MET A 93 -14.07 20.88 4.11
N THR A 94 -12.80 20.87 3.71
CA THR A 94 -11.91 22.04 3.75
C THR A 94 -11.55 22.58 2.36
N ILE A 95 -11.59 21.75 1.32
CA ILE A 95 -11.08 22.08 -0.01
C ILE A 95 -12.02 21.53 -1.10
N ASP A 96 -11.96 22.12 -2.30
CA ASP A 96 -12.57 21.58 -3.52
C ASP A 96 -12.28 20.09 -3.76
N GLN A 97 -13.27 19.38 -4.31
CA GLN A 97 -13.25 17.93 -4.55
C GLN A 97 -11.97 17.46 -5.25
N LYS A 98 -11.57 18.16 -6.32
CA LYS A 98 -10.37 17.80 -7.10
C LYS A 98 -9.12 17.79 -6.22
N ASN A 99 -8.92 18.85 -5.45
CA ASN A 99 -7.73 19.00 -4.61
C ASN A 99 -7.79 18.06 -3.39
N ALA A 100 -8.98 17.76 -2.85
CA ALA A 100 -9.14 16.78 -1.78
C ALA A 100 -8.68 15.37 -2.21
N PHE A 101 -9.03 14.94 -3.43
CA PHE A 101 -8.52 13.67 -3.98
C PHE A 101 -7.01 13.71 -4.23
N MET A 102 -6.46 14.84 -4.68
CA MET A 102 -5.01 14.98 -4.84
C MET A 102 -4.27 14.82 -3.50
N VAL A 103 -4.76 15.46 -2.44
CA VAL A 103 -4.20 15.34 -1.08
C VAL A 103 -4.21 13.89 -0.62
N LEU A 104 -5.31 13.15 -0.85
CA LEU A 104 -5.37 11.72 -0.52
C LEU A 104 -4.27 10.91 -1.23
N PHE A 105 -4.05 11.16 -2.53
CA PHE A 105 -3.02 10.46 -3.29
C PHE A 105 -1.60 10.79 -2.79
N PHE A 106 -1.32 12.03 -2.38
CA PHE A 106 -0.04 12.38 -1.77
C PHE A 106 0.16 11.72 -0.39
N VAL A 107 -0.89 11.68 0.44
CA VAL A 107 -0.85 11.00 1.75
C VAL A 107 -0.62 9.50 1.57
N ALA A 108 -1.29 8.87 0.60
CA ALA A 108 -1.09 7.46 0.26
C ALA A 108 0.36 7.19 -0.18
N ALA A 109 0.93 8.04 -1.05
CA ALA A 109 2.33 7.93 -1.46
C ALA A 109 3.30 8.04 -0.28
N ALA A 110 3.07 8.99 0.64
CA ALA A 110 3.91 9.17 1.83
C ALA A 110 3.83 7.95 2.76
N TYR A 111 2.64 7.39 2.95
CA TYR A 111 2.43 6.21 3.78
C TYR A 111 3.16 4.97 3.24
N GLU A 112 3.13 4.75 1.93
CA GLU A 112 3.86 3.64 1.30
C GLU A 112 5.37 3.75 1.49
N LEU A 113 5.93 4.97 1.46
CA LEU A 113 7.35 5.18 1.76
C LEU A 113 7.70 4.84 3.22
N ILE A 114 6.76 5.00 4.16
CA ILE A 114 6.97 4.58 5.55
C ILE A 114 7.19 3.06 5.65
N MET A 115 6.48 2.25 4.84
CA MET A 115 6.73 0.80 4.80
C MET A 115 8.18 0.46 4.44
N LEU A 116 8.81 1.22 3.54
CA LEU A 116 10.22 1.03 3.17
C LEU A 116 11.20 1.41 4.28
N ILE A 117 10.85 2.40 5.10
CA ILE A 117 11.67 2.82 6.23
C ILE A 117 11.59 1.76 7.33
N VAL A 118 10.38 1.27 7.63
CA VAL A 118 10.16 0.23 8.64
C VAL A 118 10.82 -1.09 8.24
N SER A 119 10.75 -1.49 6.97
CA SER A 119 11.40 -2.73 6.51
C SER A 119 12.94 -2.68 6.60
N ARG A 120 13.54 -1.50 6.44
CA ARG A 120 14.98 -1.29 6.65
C ARG A 120 15.39 -1.29 8.12
N ALA A 121 14.52 -0.79 9.01
CA ALA A 121 14.76 -0.76 10.45
C ALA A 121 14.60 -2.14 11.13
N ALA A 122 13.92 -3.08 10.48
CA ALA A 122 13.71 -4.45 10.97
C ALA A 122 14.82 -5.45 10.55
N ARG A 123 15.85 -5.00 9.82
CA ARG A 123 17.05 -5.78 9.50
C ARG A 123 18.12 -5.57 10.57
#